data_AF-A0A1F5L2X5-F1
#
_entry.id   AF-A0A1F5L2X5-F1
#
_cell.length_a   1.000
_cell.length_b   1.000
_cell.length_c   1.000
_cell.angle_alpha   90.00
_cell.angle_beta   90.00
_cell.angle_gamma   90.00
#
_symmetry.space_group_name_H-M   'P 1'
#
loop_
_entity.id
_entity.type
_entity.pdbx_description
1 polymer ?
#
loop_
_entity_poly.entity_id
_entity_poly.type
_entity_poly.pdbx_seq_one_letter_code
_entity_poly.pdbx_strand_id
1 'polypeptide(L)' 'MRGIHWHFIAPYAHEQNGKVERLMRTVGERMRCILADSKLPTFLWAEVMKTVIIVRNMTVYNGRKMHGRPPITPFELRY' A
#
# COMPACT_ATOMS: atom_id res chain seq x y z
N MET A 1 -11.36 -4.82 27.50
CA MET A 1 -11.07 -5.18 26.10
C MET A 1 -11.64 -4.09 25.20
N ARG A 2 -10.81 -3.23 24.61
CA ARG A 2 -11.32 -2.31 23.59
C ARG A 2 -11.28 -3.08 22.27
N GLY A 3 -12.45 -3.56 21.87
CA GLY A 3 -12.65 -4.45 20.73
C GLY A 3 -12.50 -3.73 19.39
N ILE A 4 -12.25 -4.50 18.34
CA ILE A 4 -12.28 -4.02 16.97
C ILE A 4 -13.71 -3.60 16.65
N HIS A 5 -13.93 -2.32 16.35
CA HIS A 5 -15.22 -1.81 15.90
C HIS A 5 -15.34 -1.96 14.39
N TRP A 6 -16.34 -2.71 13.94
CA TRP A 6 -16.62 -2.92 12.52
C TRP A 6 -17.48 -1.78 11.99
N HIS A 7 -16.99 -1.10 10.96
CA HIS A 7 -17.75 -0.10 10.22
C HIS A 7 -17.96 -0.60 8.79
N PHE A 8 -19.21 -0.81 8.41
CA PHE A 8 -19.56 -1.16 7.04
C PHE A 8 -19.64 0.10 6.17
N ILE A 9 -19.31 -0.09 4.90
CA ILE A 9 -19.43 0.94 3.87
C ILE A 9 -20.93 1.11 3.56
N ALA A 10 -21.39 2.34 3.34
CA ALA A 10 -22.77 2.54 2.92
C ALA A 10 -23.02 1.89 1.54
N PRO A 11 -24.19 1.26 1.31
CA PRO A 11 -24.54 0.72 0.00
C PRO A 11 -24.39 1.80 -1.07
N TYR A 12 -23.76 1.45 -2.20
CA TYR A 12 -23.49 2.35 -3.33
C TYR A 12 -22.55 3.54 -3.05
N ALA A 13 -21.90 3.61 -1.88
CA ALA A 13 -20.91 4.64 -1.54
C ALA A 13 -19.47 4.16 -1.80
N HIS A 14 -19.17 3.79 -3.05
CA HIS A 14 -17.85 3.26 -3.46
C HIS A 14 -16.69 4.22 -3.14
N GLU A 15 -16.95 5.53 -3.14
CA GLU A 15 -15.97 6.56 -2.80
C GLU A 15 -15.35 6.41 -1.40
N GLN A 16 -16.09 5.84 -0.43
CA GLN A 16 -15.62 5.63 0.94
C GLN A 16 -14.44 4.63 0.98
N ASN A 17 -14.34 3.72 0.01
CA ASN A 17 -13.28 2.72 -0.08
C ASN A 17 -12.13 3.11 -1.04
N GLY A 18 -12.23 4.28 -1.69
CA GLY A 18 -11.32 4.65 -2.78
C GLY A 18 -9.84 4.72 -2.36
N LYS A 19 -9.54 4.98 -1.08
CA LYS A 19 -8.16 4.96 -0.59
C LYS A 19 -7.57 3.55 -0.59
N VAL A 20 -8.34 2.55 -0.16
CA VAL A 20 -7.92 1.14 -0.14
C VAL A 20 -7.83 0.63 -1.58
N GLU A 21 -8.79 0.98 -2.43
CA GLU A 21 -8.81 0.55 -3.83
C GLU A 21 -7.59 1.05 -4.60
N ARG A 22 -7.24 2.35 -4.48
CA ARG A 22 -6.03 2.90 -5.10
C ARG A 22 -4.77 2.22 -4.59
N LEU A 23 -4.70 1.95 -3.29
CA LEU A 23 -3.56 1.25 -2.70
C LEU A 23 -3.42 -0.17 -3.28
N MET A 24 -4.50 -0.95 -3.26
CA MET A 24 -4.50 -2.32 -3.76
C MET A 24 -4.16 -2.39 -5.24
N ARG A 25 -4.66 -1.43 -6.04
CA ARG A 25 -4.30 -1.31 -7.46
C ARG A 25 -2.80 -1.05 -7.65
N THR A 26 -2.22 -0.06 -6.96
CA THR A 26 -0.77 0.22 -7.03
C THR A 26 0.08 -0.98 -6.60
N VAL A 27 -0.31 -1.68 -5.54
CA VAL A 27 0.44 -2.87 -5.05
C VAL A 27 0.36 -3.99 -6.08
N GLY A 28 -0.82 -4.27 -6.63
CA GLY A 28 -1.00 -5.30 -7.65
C GLY A 28 -0.26 -5.02 -8.96
N GLU A 29 -0.28 -3.76 -9.43
CA GLU A 29 0.49 -3.33 -10.61
C GLU A 29 1.99 -3.53 -10.42
N ARG A 30 2.54 -3.12 -9.28
CA ARG A 30 3.97 -3.30 -8.95
C ARG A 30 4.35 -4.77 -8.84
N MET A 31 3.52 -5.59 -8.22
CA MET A 31 3.74 -7.03 -8.11
C MET A 31 3.83 -7.68 -9.50
N ARG A 32 2.88 -7.37 -10.40
CA ARG A 32 2.89 -7.88 -11.78
C ARG A 32 4.14 -7.44 -12.54
N CYS A 33 4.55 -6.18 -12.36
CA CYS A 33 5.77 -5.64 -12.97
C CYS A 33 7.02 -6.44 -12.54
N ILE A 34 7.21 -6.64 -11.23
CA ILE A 34 8.37 -7.39 -10.70
C ILE A 34 8.36 -8.84 -11.16
N LEU A 35 7.21 -9.51 -11.15
CA LEU A 35 7.09 -10.89 -11.62
C LEU A 35 7.50 -11.01 -13.10
N ALA A 36 7.04 -10.09 -13.94
CA ALA A 36 7.34 -10.07 -15.37
C ALA A 36 8.83 -9.75 -15.64
N ASP A 37 9.38 -8.74 -14.98
CA ASP A 37 10.76 -8.27 -15.16
C ASP A 37 11.78 -9.31 -14.66
N SER A 38 11.55 -9.88 -13.48
CA SER A 38 12.42 -10.90 -12.88
C SER A 38 12.19 -12.32 -13.44
N LYS A 39 11.23 -12.49 -14.37
CA LYS A 39 10.82 -13.79 -14.94
C LYS A 39 10.49 -14.84 -13.86
N LEU A 40 9.92 -14.39 -12.75
CA LEU A 40 9.57 -15.26 -11.63
C LEU A 40 8.25 -15.99 -11.91
N PRO A 41 8.11 -17.24 -11.45
CA PRO A 41 6.87 -17.97 -11.58
C PRO A 41 5.75 -17.33 -10.74
N THR A 42 4.52 -17.39 -11.24
CA THR A 42 3.35 -16.71 -10.65
C THR A 42 3.00 -17.21 -9.25
N PHE A 43 3.37 -18.43 -8.87
CA PHE A 43 3.12 -18.96 -7.52
C PHE A 43 3.85 -18.16 -6.42
N LEU A 44 4.90 -17.41 -6.77
CA LEU A 44 5.65 -16.53 -5.85
C LEU A 44 4.99 -15.16 -5.61
N TRP A 45 3.78 -14.94 -6.13
CA TRP A 45 3.08 -13.65 -6.02
C TRP A 45 3.00 -13.11 -4.58
N ALA A 46 2.84 -13.98 -3.59
CA ALA A 46 2.73 -13.58 -2.18
C ALA A 46 4.05 -13.02 -1.63
N GLU A 47 5.19 -13.59 -2.01
CA GLU A 47 6.51 -13.10 -1.61
C GLU A 47 6.82 -11.77 -2.31
N VAL A 48 6.52 -11.68 -3.60
CA VAL A 48 6.68 -10.43 -4.35
C VAL A 48 5.79 -9.34 -3.78
N MET A 49 4.54 -9.65 -3.42
CA MET A 49 3.63 -8.70 -2.79
C MET A 49 4.15 -8.19 -1.44
N LYS A 50 4.70 -9.07 -0.59
CA LYS A 50 5.36 -8.68 0.66
C LYS A 50 6.51 -7.70 0.39
N THR A 51 7.37 -8.02 -0.57
CA THR A 51 8.49 -7.15 -0.97
C THR A 51 8.00 -5.78 -1.45
N VAL A 52 6.97 -5.74 -2.30
CA VAL A 52 6.36 -4.48 -2.77
C VAL A 52 5.86 -3.62 -1.61
N ILE A 53 5.22 -4.24 -0.61
CA ILE A 53 4.70 -3.53 0.57
C ILE A 53 5.85 -2.98 1.42
N ILE A 54 6.88 -3.78 1.68
CA ILE A 54 8.06 -3.36 2.45
C ILE A 54 8.73 -2.19 1.75
N VAL A 55 9.07 -2.33 0.46
CA VAL A 55 9.70 -1.26 -0.32
C VAL A 55 8.85 0.00 -0.27
N ARG A 56 7.54 -0.10 -0.53
CA ARG A 56 6.63 1.05 -0.48
C ARG A 56 6.62 1.75 0.87
N ASN A 57 6.66 1.00 1.97
CA ASN A 57 6.61 1.56 3.32
C ASN A 57 7.96 2.15 3.78
N MET A 58 9.06 1.69 3.20
CA MET A 58 10.42 2.18 3.44
C MET A 58 10.83 3.31 2.48
N THR A 59 10.12 3.49 1.37
CA THR A 59 10.35 4.61 0.44
C THR A 59 9.59 5.85 0.87
N VAL A 60 10.26 7.00 0.83
CA VAL A 60 9.64 8.30 1.09
C VAL A 60 8.54 8.60 0.06
N TYR A 61 7.36 8.99 0.53
CA TYR A 61 6.25 9.37 -0.35
C TYR A 61 6.25 10.89 -0.55
N ASN A 62 6.63 11.34 -1.74
CA ASN A 62 6.77 12.77 -2.08
C ASN A 62 5.45 13.58 -2.11
N GLY A 63 4.29 12.96 -1.87
CA GLY A 63 2.98 13.64 -1.93
C GLY A 63 2.59 14.40 -0.66
N ARG A 64 3.36 14.32 0.42
CA ARG A 64 3.23 15.18 1.60
C ARG A 64 4.51 15.98 1.77
N LYS A 65 4.68 17.04 0.98
CA LYS A 65 5.61 18.11 1.36
C LYS A 65 5.01 18.84 2.56
N MET A 66 5.27 18.35 3.77
CA MET A 66 5.09 19.19 4.95
C MET A 66 6.14 20.29 4.85
N HIS A 67 5.71 21.54 4.69
CA HIS A 67 6.61 22.69 4.66
C HIS A 67 7.58 22.61 5.86
N GLY A 68 8.87 22.52 5.55
CA GLY A 68 9.93 22.51 6.57
C GLY A 68 10.25 21.17 7.23
N ARG A 69 9.65 20.03 6.84
CA ARG A 69 10.09 18.69 7.30
C ARG A 69 10.76 17.90 6.18
N PRO A 70 11.83 17.14 6.49
CA PRO A 70 12.42 16.21 5.54
C PRO A 70 11.39 15.14 5.12
N PRO A 71 11.59 14.47 3.96
CA PRO A 71 10.70 13.39 3.54
C PRO A 71 10.76 12.24 4.56
N ILE A 72 9.63 11.94 5.20
CA ILE A 72 9.50 10.87 6.20
C ILE A 72 8.84 9.65 5.52
N THR A 73 9.34 8.46 5.81
CA THR A 73 8.78 7.21 5.29
C THR A 73 7.48 6.84 6.02
N PRO A 74 6.54 6.13 5.38
CA PRO A 74 5.36 5.60 6.08
C PRO A 74 5.67 4.76 7.31
N PHE A 75 6.82 4.07 7.32
CA PHE A 75 7.30 3.32 8.47
C PHE A 75 7.61 4.23 9.66
N GLU A 76 8.39 5.29 9.45
CA GLU A 76 8.73 6.28 10.48
C GLU A 76 7.54 7.12 10.95
N LEU A 77 6.46 7.26 10.16
CA LEU A 77 5.25 7.97 10.60
C LEU A 77 4.43 7.20 11.65
N ARG A 78 4.68 5.90 11.81
CA ARG A 78 3.88 5.01 12.65
C ARG A 78 4.51 4.77 14.03
N TYR A 79 5.79 5.05 14.19
CA TYR A 79 6.58 4.85 15.42
C TYR A 79 7.15 6.18 15.89
#